data_AF-A0A238UC22-F1
#
_entry.id   AF-A0A238UC22-F1
#
_cell.length_a   1.000
_cell.length_b   1.000
_cell.length_c   1.000
_cell.angle_alpha   90.00
_cell.angle_beta   90.00
_cell.angle_gamma   90.00
#
_symmetry.space_group_name_H-M   'P 1'
#
loop_
_entity.id
_entity.type
_entity.pdbx_description
1 polymer ?
#
loop_
_entity_poly.entity_id
_entity_poly.type
_entity_poly.pdbx_seq_one_letter_code
_entity_poly.pdbx_strand_id
1 'polypeptide(L)'
;MKSFLKRLQTSIEKRRKIILILILSINQQLLTQNTSLTQFNFKVNPYSYERNESFLNRVLGLHKTLFYTIEDKTTHTTYKSKIVVLGFFLFFLTSSYLIINRYRGIFLEKQKKLDTQKKILLKKEKKLKQKIDLKNKLLSSYAFNFQQKNEIINKVFSLARGFEKTSSISEEKKLIQELIHIGKENLQVDKEWEHFRLFFEETLAGFHSKLKSKHPELNSNDLKICSLIRLNLNIKEAANILNISPGSLKTARYRLRKKLNLKPGQKIIDYIIKIDQEDFC
;
A
#
# COMPACT_ATOMS: atom_id res chain seq x y z
N MET A 1 26.62 -17.76 -21.19
CA MET A 1 26.04 -19.10 -20.99
C MET A 1 26.35 -20.08 -22.14
N LYS A 2 26.06 -19.76 -23.42
CA LYS A 2 26.40 -20.64 -24.58
C LYS A 2 27.90 -20.97 -24.73
N SER A 3 28.80 -20.02 -24.41
CA SER A 3 30.27 -20.21 -24.43
C SER A 3 30.77 -21.23 -23.40
N PHE A 4 30.13 -21.30 -22.23
CA PHE A 4 30.52 -22.22 -21.14
C PHE A 4 30.12 -23.67 -21.45
N LEU A 5 28.90 -23.86 -21.99
CA LEU A 5 28.40 -25.18 -22.41
C LEU A 5 29.25 -25.77 -23.55
N LYS A 6 29.70 -24.95 -24.50
CA LYS A 6 30.58 -25.39 -25.60
C LYS A 6 31.96 -25.86 -25.10
N ARG A 7 32.51 -25.22 -24.05
CA ARG A 7 33.79 -25.63 -23.42
C ARG A 7 33.65 -26.89 -22.55
N LEU A 8 32.48 -27.11 -21.97
CA LEU A 8 32.21 -28.30 -21.15
C LEU A 8 32.07 -29.56 -22.02
N GLN A 9 31.41 -29.43 -23.17
CA GLN A 9 31.24 -30.52 -24.14
C GLN A 9 32.58 -30.96 -24.77
N THR A 10 33.48 -30.01 -25.07
CA THR A 10 34.82 -30.34 -25.58
C THR A 10 35.72 -30.99 -24.53
N SER A 11 35.58 -30.63 -23.25
CA SER A 11 36.31 -31.26 -22.13
C SER A 11 35.89 -32.72 -21.91
N ILE A 12 34.59 -33.01 -22.05
CA ILE A 12 34.05 -34.38 -21.91
C ILE A 12 34.52 -35.28 -23.05
N GLU A 13 34.54 -34.80 -24.29
CA GLU A 13 35.08 -35.59 -25.42
C GLU A 13 36.57 -35.88 -25.29
N LYS A 14 37.34 -34.91 -24.79
CA LYS A 14 38.79 -35.09 -24.58
C LYS A 14 39.07 -36.15 -23.52
N ARG A 15 38.27 -36.19 -22.44
CA ARG A 15 38.36 -37.23 -21.39
C ARG A 15 37.94 -38.62 -21.89
N ARG A 16 36.90 -38.72 -22.74
CA ARG A 16 36.49 -40.00 -23.35
C ARG A 16 37.59 -40.60 -24.24
N LYS A 17 38.27 -39.79 -25.04
CA LYS A 17 39.40 -40.26 -25.88
C LYS A 17 40.56 -40.80 -25.04
N ILE A 18 40.91 -40.16 -23.94
CA ILE A 18 42.00 -40.62 -23.04
C ILE A 18 41.64 -41.97 -22.39
N ILE A 19 40.39 -42.17 -21.96
CA ILE A 19 39.94 -43.43 -21.36
C ILE A 19 40.00 -44.58 -22.37
N LEU A 20 39.60 -44.35 -23.63
CA LEU A 20 39.69 -45.37 -24.69
C LEU A 20 41.13 -45.76 -25.01
N ILE A 21 42.06 -44.79 -25.02
CA ILE A 21 43.49 -45.05 -25.22
C ILE A 21 44.07 -45.87 -24.06
N LEU A 22 43.67 -45.59 -22.81
CA LEU A 22 44.09 -46.38 -21.64
C LEU A 22 43.58 -47.82 -21.71
N ILE A 23 42.32 -48.03 -22.10
CA ILE A 23 41.74 -49.38 -22.26
C ILE A 23 42.48 -50.17 -23.37
N LEU A 24 42.78 -49.52 -24.50
CA LEU A 24 43.53 -50.15 -25.60
C LEU A 24 44.97 -50.46 -25.18
N SER A 25 45.63 -49.55 -24.46
CA SER A 25 46.98 -49.74 -23.92
C SER A 25 47.06 -50.91 -22.94
N ILE A 26 46.09 -51.03 -22.03
CA ILE A 26 46.01 -52.13 -21.06
C ILE A 26 45.78 -53.47 -21.79
N ASN A 27 44.89 -53.51 -22.79
CA ASN A 27 44.65 -54.72 -23.58
C ASN A 27 45.88 -55.14 -24.40
N GLN A 28 46.66 -54.18 -24.92
CA GLN A 28 47.90 -54.48 -25.64
C GLN A 28 49.01 -54.98 -24.71
N GLN A 29 49.06 -54.48 -23.47
CA GLN A 29 50.00 -54.93 -22.44
C GLN A 29 49.68 -56.34 -21.92
N LEU A 30 48.40 -56.73 -21.92
CA LEU A 30 47.95 -58.10 -21.63
C LEU A 30 48.28 -59.07 -22.77
N LEU A 31 48.21 -58.62 -24.02
CA LEU A 31 48.60 -59.42 -25.19
C LEU A 31 50.12 -59.65 -25.27
N THR A 32 50.94 -58.67 -24.84
CA THR A 32 52.41 -58.81 -24.80
C THR A 32 52.91 -59.67 -23.63
N GLN A 33 52.21 -59.69 -22.49
CA GLN A 33 52.51 -60.66 -21.41
C GLN A 33 52.23 -62.11 -21.84
N ASN A 34 51.18 -62.34 -22.63
CA ASN A 34 50.83 -63.69 -23.10
C ASN A 34 51.71 -64.20 -24.26
N THR A 35 52.38 -63.31 -25.01
CA THR A 35 53.27 -63.70 -26.12
C THR A 35 54.73 -63.97 -25.71
N SER A 36 55.11 -63.68 -24.47
CA SER A 36 56.44 -64.03 -23.92
C SER A 36 56.51 -65.42 -23.26
N LEU A 37 55.40 -66.16 -23.22
CA LEU A 37 55.35 -67.56 -22.75
C LEU A 37 55.33 -68.60 -23.88
N THR A 38 55.48 -68.20 -25.15
CA THR A 38 55.58 -69.14 -26.29
C THR A 38 56.96 -69.14 -26.94
N GLN A 39 58.02 -69.06 -26.13
CA GLN A 39 59.39 -69.36 -26.58
C GLN A 39 60.19 -70.25 -25.64
N PHE A 40 59.54 -70.98 -24.73
CA PHE A 40 60.18 -72.05 -23.97
C PHE A 40 59.68 -73.42 -24.46
N ASN A 41 60.58 -74.15 -25.14
CA ASN A 41 60.41 -75.53 -25.56
C ASN A 41 59.82 -76.39 -24.43
N PHE A 42 58.60 -76.90 -24.62
CA PHE A 42 58.12 -78.04 -23.84
C PHE A 42 57.48 -79.07 -24.76
N LYS A 43 58.20 -80.18 -24.93
CA LYS A 43 57.72 -81.41 -25.55
C LYS A 43 56.74 -82.04 -24.57
N VAL A 44 55.43 -81.96 -24.81
CA VAL A 44 54.41 -82.51 -23.90
C VAL A 44 53.98 -83.90 -24.37
N ASN A 45 54.12 -84.85 -23.46
CA ASN A 45 53.83 -86.28 -23.55
C ASN A 45 52.32 -86.56 -23.34
N PRO A 46 51.64 -87.50 -24.04
CA PRO A 46 50.17 -87.56 -24.09
C PRO A 46 49.42 -88.14 -22.87
N TYR A 47 50.07 -88.40 -21.72
CA TYR A 47 49.47 -89.17 -20.60
C TYR A 47 49.16 -88.38 -19.30
N SER A 48 48.92 -87.07 -19.37
CA SER A 48 48.62 -86.25 -18.17
C SER A 48 47.28 -85.52 -18.22
N TYR A 49 46.19 -86.18 -18.64
CA TYR A 49 44.85 -85.57 -18.73
C TYR A 49 43.88 -85.93 -17.59
N GLU A 50 43.96 -87.12 -16.97
CA GLU A 50 42.94 -87.58 -16.01
C GLU A 50 43.05 -87.02 -14.58
N ARG A 51 44.22 -86.55 -14.13
CA ARG A 51 44.37 -85.98 -12.76
C ARG A 51 43.82 -84.55 -12.64
N ASN A 52 43.55 -83.88 -13.76
CA ASN A 52 43.15 -82.47 -13.80
C ASN A 52 41.63 -82.24 -13.78
N GLU A 53 40.80 -83.21 -14.14
CA GLU A 53 39.33 -83.09 -14.13
C GLU A 53 38.77 -82.79 -12.73
N SER A 54 39.22 -83.53 -11.70
CA SER A 54 38.76 -83.31 -10.32
C SER A 54 39.22 -81.98 -9.73
N PHE A 55 40.41 -81.51 -10.13
CA PHE A 55 40.94 -80.20 -9.74
C PHE A 55 40.21 -79.06 -10.48
N LEU A 56 40.00 -79.20 -11.79
CA LEU A 56 39.26 -78.25 -12.61
C LEU A 56 37.81 -78.10 -12.14
N ASN A 57 37.12 -79.19 -11.80
CA ASN A 57 35.75 -79.13 -11.27
C ASN A 57 35.66 -78.45 -9.89
N ARG A 58 36.67 -78.62 -9.02
CA ARG A 58 36.76 -77.88 -7.75
C ARG A 58 37.06 -76.40 -7.95
N VAL A 59 37.96 -76.06 -8.86
CA VAL A 59 38.29 -74.67 -9.21
C VAL A 59 37.09 -73.97 -9.85
N LEU A 60 36.37 -74.64 -10.76
CA LEU A 60 35.13 -74.13 -11.36
C LEU A 60 34.02 -73.96 -10.34
N GLY A 61 33.86 -74.89 -9.39
CA GLY A 61 32.90 -74.77 -8.28
C GLY A 61 33.21 -73.61 -7.33
N LEU A 62 34.50 -73.42 -6.99
CA LEU A 62 34.95 -72.28 -6.20
C LEU A 62 34.78 -70.96 -6.95
N HIS A 63 35.07 -70.93 -8.24
CA HIS A 63 34.85 -69.76 -9.08
C HIS A 63 33.36 -69.42 -9.18
N LYS A 64 32.48 -70.43 -9.34
CA LYS A 64 31.03 -70.25 -9.40
C LYS A 64 30.44 -69.73 -8.08
N THR A 65 30.90 -70.26 -6.94
CA THR A 65 30.45 -69.80 -5.61
C THR A 65 30.99 -68.42 -5.27
N LEU A 66 32.25 -68.11 -5.61
CA LEU A 66 32.79 -66.75 -5.52
C LEU A 66 32.03 -65.78 -6.43
N PHE A 67 31.76 -66.15 -7.68
CA PHE A 67 31.04 -65.30 -8.62
C PHE A 67 29.63 -64.98 -8.13
N TYR A 68 28.88 -66.00 -7.67
CA TYR A 68 27.56 -65.79 -7.09
C TYR A 68 27.60 -64.91 -5.82
N THR A 69 28.59 -65.13 -4.94
CA THR A 69 28.75 -64.33 -3.71
C THR A 69 29.19 -62.88 -4.00
N ILE A 70 30.01 -62.67 -5.03
CA ILE A 70 30.46 -61.34 -5.46
C ILE A 70 29.30 -60.61 -6.17
N GLU A 71 28.54 -61.29 -7.01
CA GLU A 71 27.39 -60.72 -7.73
C GLU A 71 26.24 -60.37 -6.76
N ASP A 72 25.98 -61.23 -5.77
CA ASP A 72 25.02 -60.94 -4.70
C ASP A 72 25.46 -59.73 -3.84
N LYS A 73 26.73 -59.66 -3.41
CA LYS A 73 27.23 -58.50 -2.65
C LYS A 73 27.26 -57.20 -3.47
N THR A 74 27.54 -57.25 -4.78
CA THR A 74 27.59 -56.05 -5.64
C THR A 74 26.19 -55.56 -6.02
N THR A 75 25.24 -56.44 -6.29
CA THR A 75 23.83 -56.06 -6.47
C THR A 75 23.27 -55.47 -5.18
N HIS A 76 23.62 -56.06 -4.01
CA HIS A 76 23.13 -55.57 -2.73
C HIS A 76 23.61 -54.15 -2.36
N THR A 77 24.82 -53.78 -2.76
CA THR A 77 25.38 -52.45 -2.51
C THR A 77 24.83 -51.39 -3.47
N THR A 78 24.51 -51.75 -4.71
CA THR A 78 23.99 -50.82 -5.72
C THR A 78 22.52 -50.43 -5.51
N TYR A 79 21.66 -51.30 -4.96
CA TYR A 79 20.29 -50.89 -4.64
C TYR A 79 20.25 -49.92 -3.45
N LYS A 80 21.09 -50.15 -2.42
CA LYS A 80 21.15 -49.28 -1.23
C LYS A 80 21.54 -47.86 -1.61
N SER A 81 22.55 -47.69 -2.48
CA SER A 81 22.98 -46.37 -2.93
C SER A 81 21.90 -45.65 -3.76
N LYS A 82 21.14 -46.37 -4.59
CA LYS A 82 20.01 -45.79 -5.35
C LYS A 82 18.87 -45.29 -4.45
N ILE A 83 18.52 -46.03 -3.39
CA ILE A 83 17.50 -45.60 -2.42
C ILE A 83 17.93 -44.32 -1.70
N VAL A 84 19.20 -44.23 -1.31
CA VAL A 84 19.75 -43.03 -0.68
C VAL A 84 19.67 -41.82 -1.62
N VAL A 85 20.07 -41.98 -2.89
CA VAL A 85 19.97 -40.91 -3.89
C VAL A 85 18.52 -40.47 -4.13
N LEU A 86 17.59 -41.41 -4.21
CA LEU A 86 16.16 -41.11 -4.35
C LEU A 86 15.62 -40.35 -3.13
N GLY A 87 16.03 -40.73 -1.91
CA GLY A 87 15.67 -40.05 -0.67
C GLY A 87 16.15 -38.60 -0.64
N PHE A 88 17.41 -38.34 -1.02
CA PHE A 88 17.92 -36.98 -1.16
C PHE A 88 17.15 -36.19 -2.22
N PHE A 89 16.86 -36.79 -3.37
CA PHE A 89 16.10 -36.14 -4.43
C PHE A 89 14.70 -35.72 -3.95
N LEU A 90 13.96 -36.62 -3.28
CA LEU A 90 12.66 -36.32 -2.68
C LEU A 90 12.76 -35.26 -1.57
N PHE A 91 13.80 -35.30 -0.75
CA PHE A 91 14.07 -34.28 0.26
C PHE A 91 14.30 -32.90 -0.38
N PHE A 92 15.09 -32.81 -1.46
CA PHE A 92 15.27 -31.56 -2.20
C PHE A 92 13.99 -31.07 -2.84
N LEU A 93 13.15 -31.96 -3.39
CA LEU A 93 11.85 -31.58 -3.96
C LEU A 93 10.89 -31.03 -2.90
N THR A 94 10.78 -31.69 -1.75
CA THR A 94 9.92 -31.24 -0.65
C THR A 94 10.44 -29.95 -0.02
N SER A 95 11.75 -29.84 0.21
CA SER A 95 12.40 -28.61 0.68
C SER A 95 12.19 -27.46 -0.31
N SER A 96 12.41 -27.69 -1.60
CA SER A 96 12.19 -26.69 -2.67
C SER A 96 10.72 -26.24 -2.69
N TYR A 97 9.78 -27.17 -2.61
CA TYR A 97 8.35 -26.87 -2.54
C TYR A 97 7.98 -26.00 -1.32
N LEU A 98 8.50 -26.34 -0.13
CA LEU A 98 8.29 -25.56 1.09
C LEU A 98 8.87 -24.13 0.97
N ILE A 99 10.07 -24.02 0.42
CA ILE A 99 10.74 -22.73 0.18
C ILE A 99 9.89 -21.86 -0.76
N ILE A 100 9.43 -22.40 -1.89
CA ILE A 100 8.57 -21.69 -2.85
C ILE A 100 7.27 -21.22 -2.18
N ASN A 101 6.63 -22.06 -1.37
CA ASN A 101 5.41 -21.69 -0.67
C ASN A 101 5.63 -20.60 0.39
N ARG A 102 6.77 -20.63 1.10
CA ARG A 102 7.17 -19.58 2.04
C ARG A 102 7.38 -18.24 1.31
N TYR A 103 8.11 -18.24 0.18
CA TYR A 103 8.30 -17.04 -0.62
C TYR A 103 6.99 -16.49 -1.19
N ARG A 104 6.09 -17.36 -1.65
CA ARG A 104 4.74 -16.95 -2.07
C ARG A 104 3.99 -16.26 -0.94
N GLY A 105 3.96 -16.84 0.26
CA GLY A 105 3.30 -16.24 1.43
C GLY A 105 3.80 -14.81 1.73
N ILE A 106 5.12 -14.62 1.80
CA ILE A 106 5.73 -13.30 2.03
C ILE A 106 5.37 -12.30 0.92
N PHE A 107 5.38 -12.75 -0.33
CA PHE A 107 5.01 -11.90 -1.48
C PHE A 107 3.54 -11.47 -1.41
N LEU A 108 2.62 -12.40 -1.11
CA LEU A 108 1.20 -12.09 -0.95
C LEU A 108 0.96 -11.13 0.22
N GLU A 109 1.63 -11.30 1.36
CA GLU A 109 1.51 -10.37 2.49
C GLU A 109 2.00 -8.97 2.13
N LYS A 110 3.13 -8.87 1.41
CA LYS A 110 3.66 -7.59 0.95
C LYS A 110 2.68 -6.89 0.01
N GLN A 111 2.04 -7.63 -0.89
CA GLN A 111 1.02 -7.11 -1.79
C GLN A 111 -0.23 -6.64 -1.02
N LYS A 112 -0.74 -7.44 -0.07
CA LYS A 112 -1.85 -7.04 0.80
C LYS A 112 -1.54 -5.76 1.60
N LYS A 113 -0.32 -5.64 2.14
CA LYS A 113 0.12 -4.43 2.86
C LYS A 113 0.14 -3.21 1.95
N LEU A 114 0.68 -3.34 0.73
CA LEU A 114 0.68 -2.30 -0.29
C LEU A 114 -0.74 -1.89 -0.69
N ASP A 115 -1.65 -2.84 -0.90
CA ASP A 115 -3.03 -2.57 -1.28
C ASP A 115 -3.81 -1.89 -0.15
N THR A 116 -3.61 -2.33 1.10
CA THR A 116 -4.17 -1.64 2.27
C THR A 116 -3.64 -0.22 2.39
N GLN A 117 -2.34 0.01 2.21
CA GLN A 117 -1.76 1.35 2.21
C GLN A 117 -2.34 2.22 1.09
N LYS A 118 -2.46 1.70 -0.13
CA LYS A 118 -3.12 2.40 -1.24
C LYS A 118 -4.56 2.77 -0.90
N LYS A 119 -5.36 1.84 -0.34
CA LYS A 119 -6.74 2.11 0.08
C LYS A 119 -6.82 3.21 1.15
N ILE A 120 -5.90 3.20 2.13
CA ILE A 120 -5.81 4.25 3.16
C ILE A 120 -5.49 5.60 2.52
N LEU A 121 -4.51 5.65 1.62
CA LEU A 121 -4.12 6.87 0.90
C LEU A 121 -5.28 7.42 0.06
N LEU A 122 -5.96 6.57 -0.71
CA LEU A 122 -7.13 6.96 -1.51
C LEU A 122 -8.27 7.50 -0.62
N LYS A 123 -8.53 6.86 0.52
CA LYS A 123 -9.52 7.35 1.49
C LYS A 123 -9.13 8.73 2.05
N LYS A 124 -7.85 8.94 2.35
CA LYS A 124 -7.31 10.23 2.82
C LYS A 124 -7.41 11.31 1.74
N GLU A 125 -7.08 10.98 0.49
CA GLU A 125 -7.19 11.88 -0.66
C GLU A 125 -8.63 12.30 -0.90
N LYS A 126 -9.58 11.34 -0.88
CA LYS A 126 -11.01 11.63 -1.02
C LYS A 126 -11.50 12.58 0.09
N LYS A 127 -11.12 12.34 1.34
CA LYS A 127 -11.45 13.22 2.47
C LYS A 127 -10.85 14.63 2.30
N LEU A 128 -9.62 14.74 1.82
CA LEU A 128 -8.97 16.02 1.56
C LEU A 128 -9.66 16.78 0.42
N LYS A 129 -9.99 16.10 -0.68
CA LYS A 129 -10.75 16.68 -1.80
C LYS A 129 -12.12 17.19 -1.36
N GLN A 130 -12.86 16.42 -0.56
CA GLN A 130 -14.12 16.87 0.03
C GLN A 130 -13.94 18.13 0.89
N LYS A 131 -12.89 18.18 1.72
CA LYS A 131 -12.59 19.36 2.54
C LYS A 131 -12.25 20.60 1.71
N ILE A 132 -11.56 20.42 0.58
CA ILE A 132 -11.25 21.51 -0.35
C ILE A 132 -12.52 21.99 -1.05
N ASP A 133 -13.36 21.08 -1.55
CA ASP A 133 -14.62 21.43 -2.22
C ASP A 133 -15.55 22.22 -1.29
N LEU A 134 -15.69 21.78 -0.03
CA LEU A 134 -16.45 22.50 0.99
C LEU A 134 -15.91 23.93 1.22
N LYS A 135 -14.58 24.08 1.32
CA LYS A 135 -13.96 25.40 1.48
C LYS A 135 -14.16 26.30 0.26
N ASN A 136 -14.07 25.75 -0.95
CA ASN A 136 -14.29 26.50 -2.18
C ASN A 136 -15.73 26.99 -2.27
N LYS A 137 -16.72 26.13 -1.96
CA LYS A 137 -18.14 26.51 -1.92
C LYS A 137 -18.41 27.63 -0.92
N LEU A 138 -17.83 27.53 0.28
CA LEU A 138 -17.90 28.59 1.30
C LEU A 138 -17.30 29.90 0.81
N LEU A 139 -16.13 29.85 0.18
CA LEU A 139 -15.47 31.04 -0.33
C LEU A 139 -16.27 31.69 -1.47
N SER A 140 -16.83 30.90 -2.37
CA SER A 140 -17.70 31.41 -3.45
C SER A 140 -18.96 32.07 -2.90
N SER A 141 -19.61 31.46 -1.90
CA SER A 141 -20.77 32.06 -1.22
C SER A 141 -20.39 33.38 -0.54
N TYR A 142 -19.24 33.43 0.14
CA TYR A 142 -18.72 34.66 0.74
C TYR A 142 -18.41 35.73 -0.30
N ALA A 143 -17.76 35.37 -1.42
CA ALA A 143 -17.45 36.28 -2.52
C ALA A 143 -18.72 36.85 -3.15
N PHE A 144 -19.75 36.03 -3.34
CA PHE A 144 -21.06 36.46 -3.83
C PHE A 144 -21.71 37.47 -2.90
N ASN A 145 -21.76 37.18 -1.59
CA ASN A 145 -22.29 38.12 -0.60
C ASN A 145 -21.51 39.44 -0.56
N PHE A 146 -20.18 39.37 -0.68
CA PHE A 146 -19.32 40.55 -0.75
C PHE A 146 -19.60 41.40 -2.00
N GLN A 147 -19.79 40.75 -3.16
CA GLN A 147 -20.17 41.45 -4.39
C GLN A 147 -21.52 42.16 -4.24
N GLN A 148 -22.55 41.48 -3.72
CA GLN A 148 -23.86 42.11 -3.51
C GLN A 148 -23.77 43.34 -2.58
N LYS A 149 -22.94 43.27 -1.52
CA LYS A 149 -22.67 44.41 -0.65
C LYS A 149 -22.01 45.57 -1.39
N ASN A 150 -21.03 45.30 -2.24
CA ASN A 150 -20.41 46.34 -3.06
C ASN A 150 -21.41 46.98 -4.04
N GLU A 151 -22.32 46.21 -4.63
CA GLU A 151 -23.37 46.76 -5.49
C GLU A 151 -24.31 47.69 -4.72
N ILE A 152 -24.72 47.32 -3.50
CA ILE A 152 -25.55 48.18 -2.64
C ILE A 152 -24.80 49.47 -2.28
N ILE A 153 -23.52 49.37 -1.91
CA ILE A 153 -22.67 50.53 -1.60
C ILE A 153 -22.59 51.46 -2.83
N ASN A 154 -22.39 50.91 -4.02
CA ASN A 154 -22.36 51.68 -5.26
C ASN A 154 -23.70 52.37 -5.55
N LYS A 155 -24.84 51.70 -5.30
CA LYS A 155 -26.18 52.30 -5.40
C LYS A 155 -26.36 53.45 -4.42
N VAL A 156 -25.89 53.30 -3.18
CA VAL A 156 -25.93 54.37 -2.17
C VAL A 156 -25.06 55.56 -2.61
N PHE A 157 -23.84 55.32 -3.11
CA PHE A 157 -23.00 56.40 -3.63
C PHE A 157 -23.60 57.10 -4.85
N SER A 158 -24.25 56.36 -5.77
CA SER A 158 -24.93 56.99 -6.91
C SER A 158 -26.10 57.86 -6.47
N LEU A 159 -26.89 57.42 -5.47
CA LEU A 159 -27.97 58.23 -4.92
C LEU A 159 -27.43 59.48 -4.22
N ALA A 160 -26.37 59.36 -3.42
CA ALA A 160 -25.72 60.50 -2.75
C ALA A 160 -25.20 61.54 -3.76
N ARG A 161 -24.62 61.12 -4.88
CA ARG A 161 -24.25 62.03 -5.99
C ARG A 161 -25.46 62.63 -6.69
N GLY A 162 -26.58 61.91 -6.74
CA GLY A 162 -27.86 62.44 -7.23
C GLY A 162 -28.35 63.61 -6.38
N PHE A 163 -28.27 63.48 -5.05
CA PHE A 163 -28.60 64.56 -4.12
C PHE A 163 -27.75 65.81 -4.33
N GLU A 164 -26.45 65.65 -4.56
CA GLU A 164 -25.53 66.78 -4.77
C GLU A 164 -25.82 67.56 -6.07
N LYS A 165 -26.44 66.92 -7.06
CA LYS A 165 -26.71 67.49 -8.39
C LYS A 165 -28.11 68.07 -8.56
N THR A 166 -29.06 67.63 -7.74
CA THR A 166 -30.46 68.02 -7.83
C THR A 166 -30.71 69.31 -7.04
N SER A 167 -31.40 70.27 -7.66
CA SER A 167 -31.90 71.49 -7.01
C SER A 167 -33.45 71.53 -6.90
N SER A 168 -34.10 70.43 -7.29
CA SER A 168 -35.56 70.24 -7.24
C SER A 168 -35.99 69.41 -6.02
N ILE A 169 -36.86 69.99 -5.19
CA ILE A 169 -37.45 69.34 -3.99
C ILE A 169 -38.20 68.04 -4.36
N SER A 170 -38.80 67.99 -5.57
CA SER A 170 -39.53 66.81 -6.08
C SER A 170 -38.58 65.63 -6.36
N GLU A 171 -37.43 65.91 -6.96
CA GLU A 171 -36.41 64.90 -7.27
C GLU A 171 -35.69 64.44 -6.00
N GLU A 172 -35.40 65.37 -5.09
CA GLU A 172 -34.83 65.08 -3.78
C GLU A 172 -35.70 64.09 -2.99
N LYS A 173 -37.02 64.33 -2.95
CA LYS A 173 -37.98 63.44 -2.29
C LYS A 173 -38.00 62.03 -2.90
N LYS A 174 -37.84 61.90 -4.23
CA LYS A 174 -37.75 60.60 -4.91
C LYS A 174 -36.47 59.86 -4.53
N LEU A 175 -35.33 60.55 -4.52
CA LEU A 175 -34.04 59.97 -4.10
C LEU A 175 -34.07 59.50 -2.64
N ILE A 176 -34.73 60.25 -1.75
CA ILE A 176 -34.94 59.84 -0.34
C ILE A 176 -35.78 58.56 -0.28
N GLN A 177 -36.88 58.49 -1.04
CA GLN A 177 -37.74 57.31 -1.07
C GLN A 177 -37.00 56.08 -1.60
N GLU A 178 -36.16 56.24 -2.62
CA GLU A 178 -35.33 55.17 -3.18
C GLU A 178 -34.26 54.69 -2.18
N LEU A 179 -33.62 55.62 -1.46
CA LEU A 179 -32.67 55.30 -0.40
C LEU A 179 -33.35 54.54 0.76
N ILE A 180 -34.53 54.96 1.19
CA ILE A 180 -35.32 54.27 2.22
C ILE A 180 -35.71 52.87 1.75
N HIS A 181 -36.08 52.72 0.47
CA HIS A 181 -36.43 51.42 -0.11
C HIS A 181 -35.23 50.48 -0.10
N ILE A 182 -34.07 50.91 -0.61
CA ILE A 182 -32.81 50.15 -0.55
C ILE A 182 -32.46 49.79 0.90
N GLY A 183 -32.57 50.73 1.84
CA GLY A 183 -32.33 50.47 3.25
C GLY A 183 -33.26 49.38 3.82
N LYS A 184 -34.56 49.45 3.53
CA LYS A 184 -35.55 48.47 4.01
C LYS A 184 -35.36 47.08 3.42
N GLU A 185 -35.01 46.98 2.14
CA GLU A 185 -34.76 45.68 1.49
C GLU A 185 -33.50 45.00 2.04
N ASN A 186 -32.47 45.79 2.37
CA ASN A 186 -31.17 45.28 2.82
C ASN A 186 -31.01 45.19 4.35
N LEU A 187 -31.95 45.72 5.13
CA LEU A 187 -32.03 45.55 6.60
C LEU A 187 -32.44 44.12 7.03
N GLN A 188 -32.76 43.23 6.08
CA GLN A 188 -33.03 41.82 6.38
C GLN A 188 -31.72 41.06 6.66
N VAL A 189 -31.10 41.37 7.80
CA VAL A 189 -29.89 40.73 8.36
C VAL A 189 -30.07 39.20 8.52
N ASP A 190 -31.30 38.71 8.57
CA ASP A 190 -31.61 37.28 8.69
C ASP A 190 -31.41 36.48 7.40
N LYS A 191 -31.48 37.11 6.21
CA LYS A 191 -31.35 36.38 4.94
C LYS A 191 -29.94 35.83 4.72
N GLU A 192 -28.91 36.61 5.05
CA GLU A 192 -27.50 36.20 4.88
C GLU A 192 -27.16 35.02 5.80
N TRP A 193 -27.65 35.08 7.04
CA TRP A 193 -27.48 33.97 7.98
C TRP A 193 -28.27 32.74 7.54
N GLU A 194 -29.47 32.89 7.00
CA GLU A 194 -30.24 31.73 6.54
C GLU A 194 -29.61 31.02 5.34
N HIS A 195 -29.02 31.75 4.38
CA HIS A 195 -28.24 31.11 3.32
C HIS A 195 -27.02 30.35 3.86
N PHE A 196 -26.30 30.94 4.82
CA PHE A 196 -25.21 30.25 5.49
C PHE A 196 -25.71 29.02 6.27
N ARG A 197 -26.85 29.13 6.96
CA ARG A 197 -27.44 28.06 7.76
C ARG A 197 -27.87 26.89 6.89
N LEU A 198 -28.52 27.14 5.76
CA LEU A 198 -28.90 26.10 4.80
C LEU A 198 -27.67 25.35 4.29
N PHE A 199 -26.63 26.08 3.89
CA PHE A 199 -25.34 25.47 3.49
C PHE A 199 -24.70 24.68 4.65
N PHE A 200 -24.76 25.21 5.87
CA PHE A 200 -24.18 24.59 7.05
C PHE A 200 -24.92 23.30 7.43
N GLU A 201 -26.26 23.30 7.44
CA GLU A 201 -27.08 22.13 7.73
C GLU A 201 -26.90 21.04 6.67
N GLU A 202 -26.77 21.39 5.39
CA GLU A 202 -26.47 20.45 4.30
C GLU A 202 -25.08 19.79 4.47
N THR A 203 -24.09 20.56 4.94
CA THR A 203 -22.69 20.10 5.02
C THR A 203 -22.31 19.47 6.35
N LEU A 204 -22.99 19.83 7.45
CA LEU A 204 -22.74 19.39 8.83
C LEU A 204 -24.05 19.07 9.57
N ALA A 205 -24.80 18.11 9.02
CA ALA A 205 -26.05 17.65 9.61
C ALA A 205 -25.87 17.16 11.06
N GLY A 206 -26.80 17.55 11.94
CA GLY A 206 -26.83 17.12 13.35
C GLY A 206 -25.82 17.78 14.28
N PHE A 207 -24.92 18.64 13.78
CA PHE A 207 -23.91 19.31 14.60
C PHE A 207 -24.51 20.17 15.73
N HIS A 208 -25.52 20.99 15.44
CA HIS A 208 -26.18 21.81 16.47
C HIS A 208 -26.86 20.95 17.53
N SER A 209 -27.52 19.86 17.13
CA SER A 209 -28.18 18.93 18.05
C SER A 209 -27.20 18.31 19.04
N LYS A 210 -26.01 17.89 18.56
CA LYS A 210 -24.94 17.35 19.42
C LYS A 210 -24.36 18.37 20.38
N LEU A 211 -24.16 19.60 19.91
CA LEU A 211 -23.68 20.69 20.76
C LEU A 211 -24.70 21.00 21.86
N LYS A 212 -25.98 21.06 21.49
CA LYS A 212 -27.06 21.40 22.39
C LYS A 212 -27.38 20.28 23.40
N SER A 213 -27.14 19.02 23.04
CA SER A 213 -27.25 17.90 23.99
C SER A 213 -26.16 17.94 25.06
N LYS A 214 -24.94 18.38 24.73
CA LYS A 214 -23.83 18.54 25.70
C LYS A 214 -23.86 19.86 26.46
N HIS A 215 -24.31 20.93 25.82
CA HIS A 215 -24.33 22.30 26.35
C HIS A 215 -25.69 22.95 26.07
N PRO A 216 -26.72 22.60 26.86
CA PRO A 216 -28.08 23.10 26.66
C PRO A 216 -28.23 24.61 26.86
N GLU A 217 -27.28 25.26 27.56
CA GLU A 217 -27.23 26.70 27.81
C GLU A 217 -26.73 27.53 26.61
N LEU A 218 -26.30 26.88 25.52
CA LEU A 218 -25.95 27.56 24.28
C LEU A 218 -27.22 28.08 23.59
N ASN A 219 -27.25 29.39 23.36
CA ASN A 219 -28.33 30.00 22.60
C ASN A 219 -28.06 29.90 21.09
N SER A 220 -29.03 30.33 20.28
CA SER A 220 -28.90 30.28 18.81
C SER A 220 -27.65 31.02 18.32
N ASN A 221 -27.31 32.17 18.90
CA ASN A 221 -26.14 32.95 18.50
C ASN A 221 -24.82 32.24 18.83
N ASP A 222 -24.75 31.57 19.99
CA ASP A 222 -23.59 30.75 20.36
C ASP A 222 -23.39 29.60 19.36
N LEU A 223 -24.49 28.96 18.93
CA LEU A 223 -24.45 27.91 17.89
C LEU A 223 -23.97 28.47 16.55
N LYS A 224 -24.35 29.70 16.17
CA LYS A 224 -23.82 30.38 14.98
C LYS A 224 -22.30 30.50 15.05
N ILE A 225 -21.79 30.99 16.18
CA ILE A 225 -20.35 31.16 16.41
C ILE A 225 -19.63 29.81 16.40
N CYS A 226 -20.18 28.77 17.05
CA CYS A 226 -19.64 27.42 17.01
C CYS A 226 -19.53 26.88 15.58
N SER A 227 -20.53 27.16 14.74
CA SER A 227 -20.56 26.77 13.32
C SER A 227 -19.40 27.40 12.54
N LEU A 228 -19.22 28.72 12.69
CA LEU A 228 -18.14 29.45 12.05
C LEU A 228 -16.75 28.99 12.54
N ILE A 229 -16.64 28.67 13.83
CA ILE A 229 -15.43 28.07 14.37
C ILE A 229 -15.21 26.68 13.77
N ARG A 230 -16.24 25.82 13.66
CA ARG A 230 -16.14 24.47 13.08
C ARG A 230 -15.63 24.48 11.64
N LEU A 231 -15.98 25.52 10.88
CA LEU A 231 -15.49 25.79 9.53
C LEU A 231 -14.04 26.32 9.49
N ASN A 232 -13.41 26.51 10.65
CA ASN A 232 -12.07 27.03 10.84
C ASN A 232 -11.89 28.45 10.25
N LEU A 233 -12.92 29.28 10.40
CA LEU A 233 -12.85 30.70 10.04
C LEU A 233 -12.10 31.48 11.12
N ASN A 234 -11.29 32.44 10.67
CA ASN A 234 -10.59 33.34 11.58
C ASN A 234 -11.57 34.39 12.15
N ILE A 235 -11.11 35.16 13.15
CA ILE A 235 -11.97 36.13 13.85
C ILE A 235 -12.48 37.22 12.90
N LYS A 236 -11.68 37.67 11.93
CA LYS A 236 -12.10 38.72 11.00
C LYS A 236 -13.17 38.19 10.02
N GLU A 237 -12.94 37.01 9.45
CA GLU A 237 -13.87 36.34 8.54
C GLU A 237 -15.22 36.06 9.21
N ALA A 238 -15.20 35.45 10.40
CA ALA A 238 -16.41 35.14 11.14
C ALA A 238 -17.15 36.40 11.62
N ALA A 239 -16.43 37.47 11.96
CA ALA A 239 -17.04 38.75 12.35
C ALA A 239 -17.74 39.42 11.16
N ASN A 240 -17.12 39.35 9.97
CA ASN A 240 -17.73 39.84 8.73
C ASN A 240 -19.02 39.07 8.38
N ILE A 241 -19.03 37.74 8.51
CA ILE A 241 -20.22 36.92 8.25
C ILE A 241 -21.35 37.26 9.23
N LEU A 242 -21.02 37.53 10.49
CA LEU A 242 -22.01 37.91 11.51
C LEU A 242 -22.37 39.40 11.48
N ASN A 243 -21.80 40.19 10.57
CA ASN A 243 -21.94 41.65 10.52
C ASN A 243 -21.68 42.33 11.89
N ILE A 244 -20.66 41.89 12.62
CA ILE A 244 -20.23 42.47 13.91
C ILE A 244 -18.77 42.88 13.88
N SER A 245 -18.33 43.67 14.86
CA SER A 245 -16.92 44.01 14.98
C SER A 245 -16.07 42.78 15.36
N PRO A 246 -14.81 42.68 14.90
CA PRO A 246 -13.88 41.64 15.36
C PRO A 246 -13.67 41.62 16.88
N GLY A 247 -13.77 42.79 17.53
CA GLY A 247 -13.72 42.92 18.99
C GLY A 247 -14.93 42.26 19.66
N SER A 248 -16.13 42.49 19.13
CA SER A 248 -17.36 41.85 19.60
C SER A 248 -17.28 40.33 19.49
N LEU A 249 -16.73 39.80 18.39
CA LEU A 249 -16.53 38.36 18.24
C LEU A 249 -15.48 37.79 19.21
N LYS A 250 -14.40 38.51 19.50
CA LYS A 250 -13.43 38.10 20.53
C LYS A 250 -14.11 37.91 21.88
N THR A 251 -14.91 38.90 22.29
CA THR A 251 -15.68 38.84 23.54
C THR A 251 -16.68 37.69 23.54
N ALA A 252 -17.37 37.47 22.42
CA ALA A 252 -18.29 36.35 22.28
C ALA A 252 -17.58 34.99 22.38
N ARG A 253 -16.39 34.81 21.76
CA ARG A 253 -15.58 33.58 21.91
C ARG A 253 -15.10 33.37 23.35
N TYR A 254 -14.77 34.44 24.07
CA TYR A 254 -14.43 34.34 25.48
C TYR A 254 -15.62 33.86 26.33
N ARG A 255 -16.82 34.39 26.09
CA ARG A 255 -18.05 33.93 26.76
C ARG A 255 -18.37 32.48 26.41
N LEU A 256 -18.29 32.14 25.13
CA LEU A 256 -18.49 30.78 24.62
C LEU A 256 -17.55 29.79 25.30
N ARG A 257 -16.28 30.15 25.48
CA ARG A 257 -15.30 29.32 26.19
C ARG A 257 -15.73 28.98 27.61
N LYS A 258 -16.34 29.94 28.33
CA LYS A 258 -16.87 29.73 29.69
C LYS A 258 -18.06 28.79 29.66
N LYS A 259 -19.01 28.99 28.75
CA LYS A 259 -20.18 28.10 28.58
C LYS A 259 -19.75 26.66 28.29
N LEU A 260 -18.82 26.48 27.35
CA LEU A 260 -18.25 25.18 26.99
C LEU A 260 -17.35 24.56 28.08
N ASN A 261 -17.15 25.22 29.23
CA ASN A 261 -16.34 24.75 30.36
C ASN A 261 -14.90 24.31 29.98
N LEU A 262 -14.22 25.07 29.12
CA LEU A 262 -12.89 24.70 28.60
C LEU A 262 -11.75 25.07 29.55
N LYS A 263 -10.84 24.10 29.80
CA LYS A 263 -9.64 24.31 30.63
C LYS A 263 -8.65 25.26 29.98
N PRO A 264 -7.88 26.07 30.76
CA PRO A 264 -6.80 26.93 30.25
C PRO A 264 -5.91 26.19 29.22
N GLY A 265 -5.63 26.84 28.09
CA GLY A 265 -4.83 26.27 27.00
C GLY A 265 -5.59 25.41 25.98
N GLN A 266 -6.78 24.87 26.29
CA GLN A 266 -7.57 24.13 25.31
C GLN A 266 -8.12 25.05 24.22
N LYS A 267 -7.99 24.69 22.95
CA LYS A 267 -8.59 25.48 21.86
C LYS A 267 -10.05 25.08 21.66
N ILE A 268 -10.93 26.09 21.51
CA ILE A 268 -12.38 25.87 21.25
C ILE A 268 -12.58 25.00 20.00
N ILE A 269 -11.77 25.19 18.96
CA ILE A 269 -11.86 24.42 17.71
C ILE A 269 -11.65 22.92 17.96
N ASP A 270 -10.62 22.55 18.72
CA ASP A 270 -10.28 21.14 18.97
C ASP A 270 -11.41 20.45 19.74
N TYR A 271 -11.99 21.16 20.71
CA TYR A 271 -13.14 20.69 21.46
C TYR A 271 -14.38 20.46 20.58
N ILE A 272 -14.70 21.44 19.72
CA ILE A 272 -15.84 21.37 18.82
C ILE A 272 -15.67 20.22 17.81
N ILE A 273 -14.47 20.02 17.26
CA ILE A 273 -14.17 18.90 16.35
C ILE A 273 -14.36 17.56 17.05
N LYS A 274 -13.94 17.45 18.32
CA LYS A 274 -14.11 16.23 19.10
C LYS A 274 -15.58 15.85 19.26
N ILE A 275 -16.46 16.80 19.58
CA ILE A 275 -17.91 16.55 19.71
C ILE A 275 -18.50 16.09 18.37
N ASP A 276 -18.10 16.72 17.28
CA ASP A 276 -18.66 16.42 15.96
C ASP A 276 -18.28 15.00 15.45
N GLN A 277 -17.09 14.53 15.82
CA GLN A 277 -16.52 13.25 15.37
C GLN A 277 -16.95 12.02 16.19
N GLU A 278 -17.72 12.17 17.28
CA GLU A 278 -18.09 11.06 18.16
C GLU A 278 -19.00 9.99 17.51
N ASP A 279 -19.55 10.22 16.30
CA ASP A 279 -20.41 9.26 15.59
C ASP A 279 -19.69 8.40 14.51
N PHE A 280 -18.35 8.33 14.53
CA PHE A 280 -17.60 7.43 13.63
C PHE A 280 -17.04 6.18 14.32
N CYS A 281 -17.55 5.84 15.51
CA CYS A 281 -17.23 4.58 16.20
C CYS A 281 -18.39 3.60 16.11
#